data_AF-A0ABD1QQ47-F1
#
_entry.id   AF-A0ABD1QQ47-F1
#
_cell.length_a   1.000
_cell.length_b   1.000
_cell.length_c   1.000
_cell.angle_alpha   90.00
_cell.angle_beta   90.00
_cell.angle_gamma   90.00
#
_symmetry.space_group_name_H-M   'P 1'
#
loop_
_entity.id
_entity.type
_entity.pdbx_description
1 polymer ?
#
loop_
_entity_poly.entity_id
_entity_poly.type
_entity_poly.pdbx_seq_one_letter_code
_entity_poly.pdbx_strand_id
1 'polypeptide(L)'
;MESCIKVVNRSASSAFAPDGTYLAAGTMAGAVDLQFSSSANLDIFELDFVSDDRQLILAGTAPSSERFNRLSWGKGPANSDEFSLGLIAGGLVDGNIGLWNPNTLIRSHASKKDYETSESAFVGHLSRDKGPVRGLEFNSLSPNLLASGADEGEVCICDVAKPSEPSHFPPLKIWLT
;
A
#
# COMPACT_ATOMS: atom_id res chain seq x y z
N MET A 1 -21.59 -24.63 -6.61
CA MET A 1 -20.42 -23.74 -6.66
C MET A 1 -19.69 -23.98 -5.35
N GLU A 2 -18.65 -24.79 -5.36
CA GLU A 2 -17.85 -25.01 -4.15
C GLU A 2 -17.12 -23.70 -3.83
N SER A 3 -17.09 -23.30 -2.56
CA SER A 3 -16.34 -22.11 -2.14
C SER A 3 -14.84 -22.36 -2.34
N CYS A 4 -14.23 -21.69 -3.32
CA CYS A 4 -12.79 -21.74 -3.56
C CYS A 4 -12.06 -20.68 -2.73
N ILE A 5 -11.08 -21.10 -1.93
CA ILE A 5 -10.19 -20.20 -1.19
C ILE A 5 -9.02 -19.82 -2.10
N LYS A 6 -8.87 -18.53 -2.36
CA LYS A 6 -7.71 -17.98 -3.10
C LYS A 6 -6.47 -17.89 -2.20
N VAL A 7 -5.31 -18.19 -2.76
CA VAL A 7 -4.05 -18.36 -2.03
C VAL A 7 -2.89 -17.70 -2.77
N VAL A 8 -2.00 -17.08 -1.99
CA VAL A 8 -0.64 -16.67 -2.39
C VAL A 8 0.32 -17.08 -1.27
N ASN A 9 1.35 -17.85 -1.59
CA ASN A 9 2.29 -18.37 -0.60
C ASN A 9 3.41 -17.38 -0.30
N ARG A 10 3.13 -16.37 0.53
CA ARG A 10 4.16 -15.42 0.99
C ARG A 10 3.80 -14.75 2.31
N SER A 11 4.82 -14.20 2.96
CA SER A 11 4.66 -13.26 4.08
C SER A 11 4.45 -11.85 3.56
N ALA A 12 3.26 -11.28 3.77
CA ALA A 12 2.93 -9.95 3.29
C ALA A 12 2.08 -9.15 4.27
N SER A 13 2.27 -7.83 4.27
CA SER A 13 1.22 -6.88 4.67
C SER A 13 0.26 -6.76 3.49
N SER A 14 -1.03 -6.60 3.73
CA SER A 14 -2.02 -6.54 2.65
C SER A 14 -3.05 -5.44 2.84
N ALA A 15 -3.65 -5.01 1.73
CA ALA A 15 -4.78 -4.08 1.70
C ALA A 15 -5.68 -4.39 0.50
N PHE A 16 -6.99 -4.40 0.72
CA PHE A 16 -7.97 -4.56 -0.36
C PHE A 16 -8.20 -3.25 -1.09
N ALA A 17 -8.43 -3.32 -2.40
CA ALA A 17 -8.91 -2.16 -3.13
C ALA A 17 -10.23 -1.66 -2.53
N PRO A 18 -10.39 -0.33 -2.36
CA PRO A 18 -11.61 0.23 -1.77
C PRO A 18 -12.84 0.00 -2.64
N ASP A 19 -12.63 -0.08 -3.96
CA ASP A 19 -13.61 -0.42 -4.97
C ASP A 19 -12.95 -1.42 -5.95
N GLY A 20 -13.61 -2.53 -6.25
CA GLY A 20 -13.13 -3.53 -7.22
C GLY A 20 -12.57 -4.83 -6.63
N THR A 21 -11.94 -5.63 -7.48
CA THR A 21 -11.52 -7.02 -7.21
C THR A 21 -10.01 -7.14 -7.18
N TYR A 22 -9.33 -6.31 -6.39
CA TYR A 22 -7.86 -6.36 -6.26
C TYR A 22 -7.41 -6.41 -4.79
N LEU A 23 -6.26 -7.05 -4.60
CA LEU A 23 -5.56 -7.15 -3.33
C LEU A 23 -4.11 -6.70 -3.52
N ALA A 24 -3.69 -5.70 -2.77
CA ALA A 24 -2.29 -5.32 -2.66
C ALA A 24 -1.60 -6.19 -1.59
N ALA A 25 -0.37 -6.63 -1.87
CA ALA A 25 0.47 -7.37 -0.94
C ALA A 25 1.92 -6.85 -1.02
N GLY A 26 2.39 -6.28 0.08
CA GLY A 26 3.74 -5.77 0.24
C GLY A 26 4.59 -6.75 1.03
N THR A 27 5.83 -6.93 0.61
CA THR A 27 6.77 -7.86 1.28
C THR A 27 6.93 -7.49 2.76
N MET A 28 6.54 -8.40 3.66
CA MET A 28 6.41 -8.09 5.09
C MET A 28 7.78 -7.87 5.76
N ALA A 29 7.85 -6.84 6.60
CA ALA A 29 8.98 -6.58 7.49
C ALA A 29 9.23 -7.75 8.47
N GLY A 30 10.50 -8.09 8.70
CA GLY A 30 10.89 -9.16 9.63
C GLY A 30 10.62 -10.59 9.12
N ALA A 31 9.97 -10.76 7.96
CA ALA A 31 9.79 -12.06 7.34
C ALA A 31 11.01 -12.45 6.50
N VAL A 32 11.43 -13.70 6.63
CA VAL A 32 12.42 -14.35 5.76
C VAL A 32 11.64 -15.20 4.77
N ASP A 33 11.77 -14.91 3.47
CA ASP A 33 11.17 -15.78 2.46
C ASP A 33 11.99 -17.05 2.27
N LEU A 34 11.37 -18.08 1.67
CA LEU A 34 11.98 -19.40 1.45
C LEU A 34 13.24 -19.34 0.56
N GLN A 35 13.42 -18.25 -0.18
CA GLN A 35 14.55 -18.04 -1.09
C GLN A 35 15.63 -17.15 -0.46
N PHE A 36 15.47 -16.73 0.81
CA PHE A 36 16.32 -15.79 1.51
C PHE A 36 16.57 -14.49 0.74
N SER A 37 15.59 -14.06 -0.06
CA SER A 37 15.71 -12.84 -0.84
C SER A 37 15.61 -11.61 0.05
N SER A 38 16.51 -10.65 -0.18
CA SER A 38 16.49 -9.35 0.49
C SER A 38 15.56 -8.33 -0.19
N SER A 39 15.10 -8.60 -1.41
CA SER A 39 14.26 -7.66 -2.17
C SER A 39 12.87 -7.47 -1.56
N ALA A 40 12.36 -6.24 -1.67
CA ALA A 40 11.03 -5.87 -1.22
C ALA A 40 10.22 -5.39 -2.43
N ASN A 41 9.01 -5.95 -2.58
CA ASN A 41 8.09 -5.58 -3.66
C ASN A 41 6.70 -5.26 -3.11
N LEU A 42 6.00 -4.39 -3.83
CA LEU A 42 4.56 -4.22 -3.78
C LEU A 42 3.95 -4.95 -4.98
N ASP A 43 3.10 -5.94 -4.69
CA ASP A 43 2.43 -6.74 -5.70
C ASP A 43 0.92 -6.51 -5.63
N ILE A 44 0.26 -6.45 -6.79
CA ILE A 44 -1.20 -6.36 -6.90
C ILE A 44 -1.71 -7.65 -7.53
N PHE A 45 -2.68 -8.26 -6.86
CA PHE A 45 -3.34 -9.48 -7.28
C PHE A 45 -4.79 -9.21 -7.67
N GLU A 46 -5.25 -9.86 -8.74
CA GLU A 46 -6.66 -9.88 -9.12
C GLU A 46 -7.41 -10.99 -8.38
N LEU A 47 -8.54 -10.63 -7.78
CA LEU A 47 -9.46 -11.51 -7.08
C LEU A 47 -10.50 -12.05 -8.06
N ASP A 48 -10.08 -12.98 -8.92
CA ASP A 48 -11.00 -13.67 -9.85
C ASP A 48 -11.75 -14.78 -9.11
N PHE A 49 -13.01 -14.55 -8.71
CA PHE A 49 -13.86 -15.58 -8.11
C PHE A 49 -14.68 -16.39 -9.12
N VAL A 50 -14.52 -16.16 -10.42
CA VAL A 50 -15.17 -16.94 -11.48
C VAL A 50 -14.39 -18.23 -11.74
N SER A 51 -13.06 -18.18 -11.70
CA SER A 51 -12.19 -19.35 -11.82
C SER A 51 -12.11 -20.16 -10.51
N ASP A 52 -12.11 -21.49 -10.64
CA ASP A 52 -11.84 -22.41 -9.53
C ASP A 52 -10.33 -22.52 -9.20
N ASP A 53 -9.45 -21.88 -9.97
CA ASP A 53 -8.01 -21.85 -9.67
C ASP A 53 -7.76 -21.17 -8.31
N ARG A 54 -6.97 -21.80 -7.46
CA ARG A 54 -6.67 -21.25 -6.13
C ARG A 54 -5.61 -20.17 -6.19
N GLN A 55 -4.74 -20.16 -7.19
CA GLN A 55 -3.66 -19.17 -7.26
C GLN A 55 -4.22 -17.81 -7.70
N LEU A 56 -3.86 -16.75 -6.97
CA LEU A 56 -4.20 -15.40 -7.42
C LEU A 56 -3.35 -15.00 -8.62
N ILE A 57 -3.96 -14.25 -9.54
CA ILE A 57 -3.31 -13.74 -10.74
C ILE A 57 -2.55 -12.46 -10.36
N LEU A 58 -1.25 -12.42 -10.65
CA LEU A 58 -0.44 -11.21 -10.47
C LEU A 58 -0.83 -10.18 -11.55
N ALA A 59 -1.55 -9.15 -11.13
CA ALA A 59 -1.99 -8.04 -11.98
C ALA A 59 -0.89 -6.99 -12.16
N GLY A 60 0.02 -6.86 -11.20
CA GLY A 60 1.17 -5.97 -11.32
C GLY A 60 2.18 -6.09 -10.19
N THR A 61 3.39 -5.60 -10.42
CA THR A 61 4.49 -5.59 -9.44
C THR A 61 5.33 -4.33 -9.55
N ALA A 62 5.76 -3.78 -8.41
CA ALA A 62 6.73 -2.68 -8.34
C ALA A 62 7.75 -2.94 -7.23
N PRO A 63 9.05 -2.66 -7.46
CA PRO A 63 10.04 -2.72 -6.41
C PRO A 63 9.77 -1.65 -5.35
N SER A 64 10.09 -1.96 -4.10
CA SER A 64 10.10 -1.06 -2.96
C SER A 64 11.52 -0.94 -2.44
N SER A 65 11.88 0.25 -1.94
CA SER A 65 13.17 0.46 -1.28
C SER A 65 13.29 -0.38 -0.01
N GLU A 66 12.18 -0.57 0.69
CA GLU A 66 12.13 -1.19 2.01
C GLU A 66 10.92 -2.11 2.17
N ARG A 67 10.96 -2.98 3.18
CA ARG A 67 9.85 -3.89 3.52
C ARG A 67 8.71 -3.14 4.22
N PHE A 68 7.52 -3.73 4.16
CA PHE A 68 6.29 -3.13 4.64
C PHE A 68 5.94 -3.59 6.06
N ASN A 69 5.72 -2.64 6.95
CA ASN A 69 5.09 -2.85 8.25
C ASN A 69 3.56 -2.77 8.15
N ARG A 70 3.05 -1.88 7.28
CA ARG A 70 1.62 -1.64 7.06
C ARG A 70 1.35 -1.31 5.60
N LEU A 71 0.14 -1.61 5.15
CA LEU A 71 -0.40 -1.21 3.87
C LEU A 71 -1.83 -0.71 4.04
N SER A 72 -2.19 0.31 3.28
CA SER A 72 -3.55 0.82 3.19
C SER A 72 -3.83 1.22 1.75
N TRP A 73 -5.05 1.01 1.30
CA TRP A 73 -5.48 1.34 -0.05
C TRP A 73 -6.72 2.23 0.03
N GLY A 74 -6.52 3.51 -0.32
CA GLY A 74 -7.54 4.54 -0.26
C GLY A 74 -8.16 4.82 -1.62
N LYS A 75 -9.37 5.39 -1.61
CA LYS A 75 -10.00 5.90 -2.83
C LYS A 75 -9.20 7.05 -3.39
N GLY A 76 -9.25 7.23 -4.71
CA GLY A 76 -8.65 8.38 -5.37
C GLY A 76 -9.50 9.63 -5.18
N PRO A 77 -8.98 10.82 -5.54
CA PRO A 77 -9.82 11.99 -5.71
C PRO A 77 -10.96 11.71 -6.70
N ALA A 78 -12.15 12.20 -6.38
CA ALA A 78 -13.33 12.00 -7.22
C ALA A 78 -13.08 12.53 -8.64
N ASN A 79 -13.56 11.79 -9.65
CA ASN A 79 -13.45 12.12 -11.08
C ASN A 79 -12.01 12.19 -11.63
N SER A 80 -11.04 11.51 -11.00
CA SER A 80 -9.70 11.34 -11.56
C SER A 80 -9.56 10.02 -12.30
N ASP A 81 -9.36 10.10 -13.63
CA ASP A 81 -9.05 8.91 -14.44
C ASP A 81 -7.66 8.33 -14.12
N GLU A 82 -6.72 9.21 -13.74
CA GLU A 82 -5.36 8.87 -13.35
C GLU A 82 -5.33 7.98 -12.10
N PHE A 83 -6.09 8.35 -11.07
CA PHE A 83 -6.23 7.64 -9.80
C PHE A 83 -7.56 6.89 -9.70
N SER A 84 -8.04 6.32 -10.81
CA SER A 84 -9.33 5.62 -10.88
C SER A 84 -9.40 4.37 -9.98
N LEU A 85 -8.26 3.73 -9.70
CA LEU A 85 -8.12 2.67 -8.70
C LEU A 85 -7.62 3.19 -7.34
N GLY A 86 -7.58 4.49 -7.14
CA GLY A 86 -7.14 5.15 -5.92
C GLY A 86 -5.62 5.17 -5.72
N LEU A 87 -5.21 5.07 -4.45
CA LEU A 87 -3.81 5.20 -4.04
C LEU A 87 -3.47 4.16 -2.97
N ILE A 88 -2.29 3.55 -3.09
CA ILE A 88 -1.76 2.63 -2.08
C ILE A 88 -0.71 3.38 -1.26
N ALA A 89 -0.85 3.34 0.05
CA ALA A 89 0.15 3.82 1.00
C ALA A 89 0.77 2.63 1.75
N GLY A 90 2.11 2.60 1.81
CA GLY A 90 2.85 1.56 2.49
C GLY A 90 3.79 2.14 3.53
N GLY A 91 3.61 1.75 4.78
CA GLY A 91 4.49 2.12 5.88
C GLY A 91 5.71 1.22 5.91
N LEU A 92 6.89 1.80 5.71
CA LEU A 92 8.13 1.08 5.50
C LEU A 92 8.92 0.88 6.81
N VAL A 93 9.94 0.02 6.79
CA VAL A 93 10.79 -0.27 7.96
C VAL A 93 11.72 0.87 8.35
N ASP A 94 12.08 1.73 7.41
CA ASP A 94 12.87 2.94 7.64
C ASP A 94 12.05 4.09 8.24
N GLY A 95 10.73 3.91 8.40
CA GLY A 95 9.81 4.92 8.92
C GLY A 95 9.14 5.80 7.87
N ASN A 96 9.57 5.71 6.60
CA ASN A 96 8.93 6.42 5.50
C ASN A 96 7.60 5.77 5.12
N ILE A 97 6.73 6.54 4.48
CA ILE A 97 5.50 6.03 3.85
C ILE A 97 5.67 6.18 2.34
N GLY A 98 5.70 5.08 1.60
CA GLY A 98 5.66 5.12 0.13
C GLY A 98 4.23 5.26 -0.38
N LEU A 99 4.06 5.91 -1.53
CA LEU A 99 2.79 6.08 -2.24
C LEU A 99 2.90 5.50 -3.65
N TRP A 100 1.93 4.68 -4.04
CA TRP A 100 1.87 4.05 -5.35
C TRP A 100 0.51 4.24 -6.01
N ASN A 101 0.51 4.49 -7.32
CA ASN A 101 -0.67 4.48 -8.17
C ASN A 101 -0.91 3.05 -8.71
N PRO A 102 -1.92 2.32 -8.19
CA PRO A 102 -2.24 0.96 -8.64
C PRO A 102 -2.70 0.89 -10.10
N ASN A 103 -3.36 1.93 -10.62
CA ASN A 103 -3.81 1.97 -12.01
C ASN A 103 -2.62 1.96 -12.97
N THR A 104 -1.61 2.79 -12.73
CA THR A 104 -0.35 2.78 -13.49
C THR A 104 0.40 1.46 -13.34
N LEU A 105 0.41 0.89 -12.13
CA LEU A 105 1.11 -0.37 -11.83
C LEU A 105 0.51 -1.56 -12.61
N ILE A 106 -0.82 -1.67 -12.66
CA ILE A 106 -1.51 -2.73 -13.40
C ILE A 106 -1.37 -2.53 -14.91
N ARG A 107 -1.58 -1.29 -15.41
CA ARG A 107 -1.47 -0.98 -16.85
C ARG A 107 -0.06 -1.25 -17.37
N SER A 108 0.96 -0.79 -16.65
CA SER A 108 2.36 -1.02 -17.03
C SER A 108 2.70 -2.49 -17.07
N HIS A 109 2.17 -3.30 -16.14
CA HIS A 109 2.36 -4.75 -16.14
C HIS A 109 1.70 -5.44 -17.34
N ALA A 110 0.48 -5.04 -17.69
CA ALA A 110 -0.21 -5.53 -18.88
C ALA A 110 0.48 -5.10 -20.19
N SER A 111 1.07 -3.90 -20.21
CA SER A 111 1.75 -3.32 -21.36
C SER A 111 3.23 -3.68 -21.48
N LYS A 112 3.80 -4.54 -20.62
CA LYS A 112 5.19 -5.08 -20.73
C LYS A 112 5.49 -5.79 -22.07
N LYS A 113 4.55 -5.81 -23.02
CA LYS A 113 4.77 -6.17 -24.42
C LYS A 113 5.36 -5.03 -25.27
N ASP A 114 5.21 -3.76 -24.88
CA ASP A 114 5.63 -2.61 -25.68
C ASP A 114 6.64 -1.74 -24.89
N TYR A 115 7.86 -1.59 -25.43
CA TYR A 115 9.07 -1.16 -24.73
C TYR A 115 9.20 0.35 -24.42
N GLU A 116 8.21 1.20 -24.71
CA GLU A 116 8.50 2.61 -24.96
C GLU A 116 7.96 3.65 -23.96
N THR A 117 7.18 3.33 -22.93
CA THR A 117 6.86 4.32 -21.88
C THR A 117 6.51 3.66 -20.55
N SER A 118 7.53 3.36 -19.73
CA SER A 118 7.31 2.90 -18.35
C SER A 118 7.04 4.11 -17.46
N GLU A 119 5.78 4.53 -17.34
CA GLU A 119 5.41 5.46 -16.28
C GLU A 119 5.61 4.82 -14.91
N SER A 120 6.27 5.54 -14.00
CA SER A 120 6.54 5.04 -12.65
C SER A 120 5.24 4.97 -11.85
N ALA A 121 4.87 3.78 -11.40
CA ALA A 121 3.75 3.60 -10.46
C ALA A 121 4.04 4.22 -9.09
N PHE A 122 5.31 4.45 -8.74
CA PHE A 122 5.68 5.15 -7.51
C PHE A 122 5.42 6.65 -7.66
N VAL A 123 4.54 7.18 -6.82
CA VAL A 123 4.11 8.59 -6.85
C VAL A 123 5.04 9.45 -6.00
N GLY A 124 5.53 8.90 -4.88
CA GLY A 124 6.41 9.61 -3.96
C GLY A 124 6.45 8.97 -2.59
N HIS A 125 7.08 9.65 -1.63
CA HIS A 125 7.07 9.25 -0.24
C HIS A 125 6.68 10.41 0.69
N LEU A 126 6.13 10.06 1.84
CA LEU A 126 5.95 10.96 2.98
C LEU A 126 7.03 10.61 3.99
N SER A 127 7.91 11.58 4.25
CA SER A 127 8.92 11.44 5.30
C SER A 127 8.28 11.63 6.66
N ARG A 128 8.59 10.75 7.61
CA ARG A 128 8.22 10.93 9.02
C ARG A 128 9.47 11.10 9.86
N ASP A 129 9.36 11.95 10.87
CA ASP A 129 10.49 12.28 11.72
C ASP A 129 10.79 11.22 12.80
N LYS A 130 9.91 10.22 13.01
CA LYS A 130 10.05 9.26 14.14
C LYS A 130 9.53 7.85 13.85
N GLY A 131 10.47 6.90 13.81
CA GLY A 131 10.28 5.45 14.02
C GLY A 131 9.48 4.69 12.94
N PRO A 132 9.50 3.34 12.98
CA PRO A 132 8.72 2.49 12.08
C PRO A 132 7.22 2.82 12.11
N VAL A 133 6.57 2.76 10.94
CA VAL A 133 5.11 2.97 10.82
C VAL A 133 4.35 1.75 11.36
N ARG A 134 3.53 1.94 12.40
CA ARG A 134 2.74 0.89 13.09
C ARG A 134 1.24 1.00 12.88
N GLY A 135 0.74 2.16 12.51
CA GLY A 135 -0.63 2.39 12.06
C GLY A 135 -0.60 3.13 10.73
N LEU A 136 -1.48 2.76 9.79
CA LEU A 136 -1.59 3.42 8.50
C LEU A 136 -2.98 3.19 7.92
N GLU A 137 -3.76 4.24 7.74
CA GLU A 137 -5.14 4.12 7.25
C GLU A 137 -5.55 5.39 6.47
N PHE A 138 -6.08 5.22 5.27
CA PHE A 138 -6.74 6.31 4.55
C PHE A 138 -8.11 6.64 5.18
N ASN A 139 -8.47 7.92 5.16
CA ASN A 139 -9.79 8.35 5.58
C ASN A 139 -10.84 8.05 4.48
N SER A 140 -11.95 7.40 4.85
CA SER A 140 -13.00 7.02 3.91
C SER A 140 -13.88 8.18 3.42
N LEU A 141 -13.98 9.26 4.20
CA LEU A 141 -14.78 10.46 3.89
C LEU A 141 -13.97 11.52 3.15
N SER A 142 -12.68 11.61 3.44
CA SER A 142 -11.73 12.55 2.83
C SER A 142 -10.52 11.76 2.32
N PRO A 143 -10.61 11.14 1.11
CA PRO A 143 -9.63 10.16 0.65
C PRO A 143 -8.19 10.67 0.49
N ASN A 144 -8.01 12.00 0.46
CA ASN A 144 -6.68 12.62 0.45
C ASN A 144 -6.02 12.64 1.84
N LEU A 145 -6.73 12.34 2.93
CA LEU A 145 -6.17 12.31 4.27
C LEU A 145 -5.71 10.90 4.64
N LEU A 146 -4.47 10.81 5.10
CA LEU A 146 -3.83 9.59 5.57
C LEU A 146 -3.47 9.71 7.04
N ALA A 147 -3.97 8.79 7.86
CA ALA A 147 -3.57 8.66 9.25
C ALA A 147 -2.39 7.70 9.38
N SER A 148 -1.37 8.07 10.15
CA SER A 148 -0.23 7.20 10.45
C SER A 148 0.15 7.26 11.93
N GLY A 149 0.66 6.14 12.46
CA GLY A 149 1.15 6.02 13.84
C GLY A 149 2.54 5.39 13.92
N ALA A 150 3.35 5.78 14.91
CA ALA A 150 4.67 5.17 15.21
C ALA A 150 4.74 4.58 16.62
N ASP A 151 5.89 3.99 16.95
CA ASP A 151 6.24 3.36 18.22
C ASP A 151 5.99 4.26 19.45
N GLU A 152 6.19 5.58 19.35
CA GLU A 152 6.00 6.52 20.47
C GLU A 152 4.54 6.97 20.68
N GLY A 153 3.58 6.35 19.97
CA GLY A 153 2.16 6.69 20.08
C GLY A 153 1.77 8.03 19.45
N GLU A 154 2.68 8.67 18.70
CA GLU A 154 2.38 9.85 17.89
C GLU A 154 1.53 9.49 16.68
N VAL A 155 0.51 10.31 16.40
CA VAL A 155 -0.37 10.17 15.24
C VAL A 155 -0.16 11.37 14.30
N CYS A 156 0.13 11.14 13.02
CA CYS A 156 0.07 12.17 11.96
C CYS A 156 -1.19 11.98 11.14
N ILE A 157 -1.90 13.07 10.87
CA ILE A 157 -2.83 13.18 9.76
C ILE A 157 -2.15 14.02 8.69
N CYS A 158 -1.91 13.41 7.54
CA CYS A 158 -1.15 14.03 6.48
C CYS A 158 -2.02 14.09 5.20
N ASP A 159 -2.04 15.22 4.51
CA ASP A 159 -2.74 15.36 3.21
C ASP A 159 -1.81 14.88 2.09
N VAL A 160 -2.13 13.76 1.45
CA VAL A 160 -1.27 13.16 0.42
C VAL A 160 -1.19 14.01 -0.85
N ALA A 161 -2.14 14.93 -1.07
CA ALA A 161 -2.07 15.91 -2.16
C ALA A 161 -1.15 17.10 -1.82
N LYS A 162 -0.86 17.32 -0.52
CA LYS A 162 -0.02 18.41 -0.01
C LYS A 162 0.89 17.90 1.13
N PRO A 163 1.88 17.08 0.80
CA PRO A 163 2.67 16.36 1.80
C PRO A 163 3.57 17.25 2.68
N SER A 164 3.76 18.52 2.32
CA SER A 164 4.60 19.47 3.05
C SER A 164 3.98 20.06 4.32
N GLU A 165 2.69 19.82 4.58
CA GLU A 165 1.96 20.42 5.71
C GLU A 165 1.23 19.35 6.58
N PRO A 166 1.96 18.40 7.20
CA PRO A 166 1.34 17.38 8.05
C PRO A 166 0.81 17.96 9.36
N SER A 167 -0.33 17.43 9.84
CA SER A 167 -0.89 17.74 11.16
C SER A 167 -0.49 16.65 12.17
N HIS A 168 0.28 17.03 13.20
CA HIS A 168 0.77 16.12 14.23
C HIS A 168 -0.06 16.20 15.52
N PHE A 169 -0.42 15.04 16.06
CA PHE A 169 -1.13 14.91 17.32
C PHE A 169 -0.25 14.17 18.34
N PRO A 170 0.07 14.79 19.48
CA PRO A 170 0.92 14.18 20.49
C PRO A 170 0.20 13.00 21.17
N PRO A 171 0.96 12.10 21.83
CA PRO A 171 0.37 11.00 22.59
C PRO A 171 -0.58 11.50 23.67
N LEU A 172 -1.64 10.74 23.94
CA LEU A 172 -2.57 11.03 25.04
C LEU A 172 -1.79 11.01 26.36
N LYS A 173 -1.78 12.13 27.09
CA LYS A 173 -1.20 12.18 28.44
C LYS A 173 -2.06 11.33 29.37
N ILE A 174 -1.46 10.30 29.96
CA ILE A 174 -2.07 9.59 31.09
C ILE A 174 -2.05 10.56 32.27
N TRP A 175 -3.24 10.97 32.73
CA TRP A 175 -3.38 11.64 34.03
C TRP A 175 -3.12 10.58 35.10
N LEU A 176 -1.86 10.43 35.51
CA LEU A 176 -1.52 9.72 36.73
C LEU A 176 -1.94 10.64 37.90
N THR A 177 -3.10 10.36 38.47
CA THR A 177 -3.53 10.87 39.79
C THR A 177 -2.97 9.98 40.90
#